data_AF-A0A967FB78-F1
#
_entry.id   AF-A0A967FB78-F1
#
_cell.length_a   1.000
_cell.length_b   1.000
_cell.length_c   1.000
_cell.angle_alpha   90.00
_cell.angle_beta   90.00
_cell.angle_gamma   90.00
#
_symmetry.space_group_name_H-M   'P 1'
#
loop_
_entity.id
_entity.type
_entity.pdbx_description
1 polymer ?
#
loop_
_entity_poly.entity_id
_entity_poly.type
_entity_poly.pdbx_seq_one_letter_code
_entity_poly.pdbx_strand_id
1 'polypeptide(L)'
;MERKEGKIKAGCVKILWSFMVVLLCAVPSVQASETVPGGEEWYIDYDVGGILNVSNSGIANVVTGFYAANGIYADYGSTVNIWGGTIVYPYWIDVINWPVAATVTVYGTDFADEDGPIPTTQTQWTPDGGSEILTVQFTNENGDPIGDPCNLLFHSTIPIYLDSTGTPPPDPPPPPICYVVIDIKPGSDPNPINPGSNGLVPVAILTTDEFDASTVDPSTVTLAGADVAVRGKSDKTMARLEDVDGDGDDDLMLQVDTESMAEFGEGGEVILTGYTYEALGKVEIQGTDYVIIVPPE
;
A
#
# COMPACT_ATOMS: atom_id res chain seq x y z
N MET A 1 -9.88 20.15 81.27
CA MET A 1 -9.22 20.54 80.01
C MET A 1 -7.87 19.85 80.02
N GLU A 2 -7.79 18.63 79.48
CA GLU A 2 -6.52 17.94 79.23
C GLU A 2 -6.80 16.77 78.26
N ARG A 3 -6.25 16.88 77.04
CA ARG A 3 -6.12 15.79 76.06
C ARG A 3 -5.01 14.87 76.56
N LYS A 4 -5.27 13.60 76.82
CA LYS A 4 -5.12 12.45 75.89
C LYS A 4 -3.80 12.42 75.14
N GLU A 5 -3.03 11.35 75.36
CA GLU A 5 -2.48 10.53 74.28
C GLU A 5 -2.44 9.06 74.72
N GLY A 6 -3.29 8.25 74.09
CA GLY A 6 -3.30 6.79 74.19
C GLY A 6 -2.61 6.21 72.95
N LYS A 7 -1.63 5.35 73.18
CA LYS A 7 -0.93 4.57 72.16
C LYS A 7 -1.91 3.64 71.42
N ILE A 8 -1.85 3.64 70.08
CA ILE A 8 -2.37 2.54 69.27
C ILE A 8 -1.32 2.18 68.21
N LYS A 9 -0.82 0.94 68.29
CA LYS A 9 -0.09 0.27 67.20
C LYS A 9 -1.11 -0.19 66.16
N ALA A 10 -0.91 0.15 64.89
CA ALA A 10 -1.65 -0.44 63.77
C ALA A 10 -0.64 -1.02 62.77
N GLY A 11 -0.88 -2.28 62.41
CA GLY A 11 -0.04 -3.09 61.53
C GLY A 11 -0.10 -2.65 60.06
N CYS A 12 0.98 -3.00 59.35
CA CYS A 12 1.26 -2.80 57.95
C CYS A 12 0.05 -3.06 57.03
N VAL A 13 -0.37 -2.03 56.30
CA VAL A 13 -1.33 -2.11 55.19
C VAL A 13 -0.59 -2.63 53.95
N LYS A 14 -0.98 -3.81 53.46
CA LYS A 14 -0.59 -4.28 52.13
C LYS A 14 -1.43 -3.53 51.09
N ILE A 15 -0.86 -2.47 50.52
CA ILE A 15 -1.42 -1.81 49.33
C ILE A 15 -1.04 -2.69 48.13
N LEU A 16 -2.00 -3.45 47.61
CA LEU A 16 -1.87 -4.07 46.28
C LEU A 16 -1.86 -2.93 45.25
N TRP A 17 -0.70 -2.68 44.67
CA TRP A 17 -0.56 -1.86 43.47
C TRP A 17 -1.13 -2.64 42.29
N SER A 18 -2.32 -2.24 41.85
CA SER A 18 -2.90 -2.70 40.58
C SER A 18 -2.07 -2.09 39.45
N PHE A 19 -1.19 -2.88 38.84
CA PHE A 19 -0.54 -2.54 37.58
C PHE A 19 -1.58 -2.68 36.46
N MET A 20 -2.35 -1.61 36.23
CA MET A 20 -3.06 -1.44 34.98
C MET A 20 -1.99 -1.07 33.93
N VAL A 21 -1.37 -2.09 33.33
CA VAL A 21 -0.57 -1.91 32.11
C VAL A 21 -1.58 -1.62 31.00
N VAL A 22 -1.94 -0.35 30.87
CA VAL A 22 -2.42 0.16 29.59
C VAL A 22 -1.18 0.17 28.71
N LEU A 23 -0.97 -0.93 28.00
CA LEU A 23 -0.11 -0.93 26.83
C LEU A 23 -0.84 -0.12 25.77
N LEU A 24 -0.84 1.21 25.93
CA LEU A 24 -0.98 2.10 24.80
C LEU A 24 0.31 1.85 24.02
N CYS A 25 0.27 0.90 23.09
CA CYS A 25 1.12 0.99 21.92
C CYS A 25 0.67 2.25 21.19
N ALA A 26 1.06 3.42 21.70
CA ALA A 26 1.48 4.47 20.82
C ALA A 26 2.68 3.85 20.10
N VAL A 27 2.42 3.18 18.99
CA VAL A 27 3.44 2.98 17.96
C VAL A 27 3.95 4.40 17.78
N PRO A 28 5.20 4.74 18.14
CA PRO A 28 5.74 5.98 17.64
C PRO A 28 5.54 5.84 16.13
N SER A 29 4.76 6.75 15.53
CA SER A 29 4.75 6.89 14.08
C SER A 29 6.20 7.14 13.71
N VAL A 30 6.93 6.06 13.43
CA VAL A 30 8.31 6.16 12.98
C VAL A 30 8.15 6.89 11.67
N GLN A 31 8.75 8.07 11.61
CA GLN A 31 8.91 8.84 10.40
C GLN A 31 9.80 8.04 9.44
N ALA A 32 9.23 6.98 8.87
CA ALA A 32 9.93 6.04 8.02
C ALA A 32 10.18 6.73 6.70
N SER A 33 11.46 6.83 6.34
CA SER A 33 11.85 7.22 4.99
C SER A 33 11.64 6.03 4.08
N GLU A 34 11.22 6.30 2.87
CA GLU A 34 11.01 5.29 1.84
C GLU A 34 12.01 5.48 0.72
N THR A 35 12.23 4.43 -0.07
CA THR A 35 13.17 4.45 -1.18
C THR A 35 12.53 3.79 -2.39
N VAL A 36 12.37 4.57 -3.46
CA VAL A 36 12.07 4.04 -4.79
C VAL A 36 13.39 3.50 -5.35
N PRO A 37 13.55 2.17 -5.48
CA PRO A 37 14.80 1.58 -5.93
C PRO A 37 14.94 1.69 -7.44
N GLY A 38 16.16 1.41 -7.91
CA GLY A 38 16.48 1.46 -9.33
C GLY A 38 15.71 0.43 -10.15
N GLY A 39 15.15 0.87 -11.28
CA GLY A 39 14.37 0.01 -12.18
C GLY A 39 12.91 -0.16 -11.80
N GLU A 40 12.47 0.44 -10.69
CA GLU A 40 11.06 0.47 -10.29
C GLU A 40 10.41 1.82 -10.63
N GLU A 41 9.10 1.77 -10.83
CA GLU A 41 8.24 2.93 -11.02
C GLU A 41 7.12 2.90 -9.97
N TRP A 42 7.08 3.92 -9.13
CA TRP A 42 6.11 4.04 -8.04
C TRP A 42 5.14 5.18 -8.32
N TYR A 43 3.88 4.98 -7.97
CA TYR A 43 2.86 6.01 -7.93
C TYR A 43 2.48 6.24 -6.48
N ILE A 44 2.67 7.47 -5.99
CA ILE A 44 2.67 7.76 -4.57
C ILE A 44 1.62 8.81 -4.29
N ASP A 45 0.58 8.40 -3.57
CA ASP A 45 -0.58 9.20 -3.16
C ASP A 45 -0.82 9.16 -1.63
N TYR A 46 0.17 8.64 -0.87
CA TYR A 46 0.10 8.41 0.56
C TYR A 46 1.18 9.17 1.35
N ASP A 47 1.05 9.12 2.68
CA ASP A 47 1.94 9.77 3.64
C ASP A 47 3.26 8.99 3.81
N VAL A 48 4.35 9.52 3.26
CA VAL A 48 5.72 9.14 3.59
C VAL A 48 6.13 9.85 4.88
N GLY A 49 6.22 9.08 5.95
CA GLY A 49 6.52 9.61 7.29
C GLY A 49 7.88 10.30 7.39
N GLY A 50 8.81 10.07 6.46
CA GLY A 50 10.17 10.65 6.42
C GLY A 50 10.53 11.25 5.06
N ILE A 51 11.73 10.95 4.57
CA ILE A 51 12.22 11.37 3.24
C ILE A 51 11.77 10.34 2.21
N LEU A 52 11.31 10.79 1.04
CA LEU A 52 11.21 9.94 -0.14
C LEU A 52 12.53 9.98 -0.90
N ASN A 53 13.29 8.88 -0.89
CA ASN A 53 14.53 8.74 -1.65
C ASN A 53 14.22 8.12 -3.02
N VAL A 54 14.70 8.73 -4.10
CA VAL A 54 14.53 8.21 -5.46
C VAL A 54 15.90 8.07 -6.08
N SER A 55 16.36 6.83 -6.22
CA SER A 55 17.76 6.54 -6.52
C SER A 55 17.93 5.51 -7.63
N ASN A 56 19.13 5.43 -8.19
CA ASN A 56 19.57 4.39 -9.12
C ASN A 56 18.66 4.22 -10.35
N SER A 57 18.18 5.31 -10.94
CA SER A 57 17.20 5.29 -12.04
C SER A 57 15.80 4.76 -11.68
N GLY A 58 15.42 4.83 -10.41
CA GLY A 58 14.01 4.69 -9.99
C GLY A 58 13.15 5.86 -10.48
N ILE A 59 11.85 5.61 -10.64
CA ILE A 59 10.87 6.58 -11.12
C ILE A 59 9.81 6.80 -10.04
N ALA A 60 9.68 8.03 -9.54
CA ALA A 60 8.64 8.40 -8.59
C ALA A 60 7.61 9.32 -9.28
N ASN A 61 6.37 8.85 -9.36
CA ASN A 61 5.22 9.63 -9.80
C ASN A 61 4.42 10.08 -8.57
N VAL A 62 4.66 11.32 -8.14
CA VAL A 62 4.03 11.91 -6.96
C VAL A 62 2.74 12.60 -7.38
N VAL A 63 1.61 12.20 -6.81
CA VAL A 63 0.28 12.69 -7.17
C VAL A 63 -0.45 13.32 -5.98
N THR A 64 -1.67 13.80 -6.21
CA THR A 64 -2.49 14.38 -5.13
C THR A 64 -2.77 13.32 -4.06
N GLY A 65 -2.65 13.70 -2.78
CA GLY A 65 -2.71 12.78 -1.64
C GLY A 65 -1.33 12.53 -1.02
N PHE A 66 -0.26 12.66 -1.81
CA PHE A 66 1.10 12.53 -1.30
C PHE A 66 1.44 13.55 -0.22
N TYR A 67 2.14 13.07 0.80
CA TYR A 67 2.77 13.87 1.84
C TYR A 67 4.15 13.28 2.15
N ALA A 68 5.21 14.08 2.07
CA ALA A 68 6.51 13.69 2.62
C ALA A 68 6.86 14.60 3.78
N ALA A 69 7.03 13.97 4.95
CA ALA A 69 7.31 14.70 6.17
C ALA A 69 8.78 15.15 6.27
N ASN A 70 9.69 14.80 5.36
CA ASN A 70 11.06 15.33 5.35
C ASN A 70 11.57 15.75 3.95
N GLY A 71 10.71 15.71 2.93
CA GLY A 71 11.03 16.12 1.55
C GLY A 71 11.34 14.96 0.60
N ILE A 72 11.83 15.30 -0.59
CA ILE A 72 12.19 14.35 -1.64
C ILE A 72 13.67 14.51 -1.94
N TYR A 73 14.38 13.39 -2.03
CA TYR A 73 15.80 13.34 -2.39
C TYR A 73 15.97 12.52 -3.66
N ALA A 74 16.36 13.18 -4.76
CA ALA A 74 16.49 12.55 -6.08
C ALA A 74 17.96 12.50 -6.52
N ASP A 75 18.51 11.30 -6.76
CA ASP A 75 19.90 11.09 -7.16
C ASP A 75 20.10 9.97 -8.21
N TYR A 76 21.34 9.80 -8.67
CA TYR A 76 21.79 8.71 -9.55
C TYR A 76 20.88 8.44 -10.76
N GLY A 77 20.54 9.47 -11.53
CA GLY A 77 19.74 9.31 -12.75
C GLY A 77 18.29 8.90 -12.52
N SER A 78 17.76 9.08 -11.32
CA SER A 78 16.33 8.90 -11.03
C SER A 78 15.44 9.92 -11.75
N THR A 79 14.15 9.60 -11.83
CA THR A 79 13.11 10.49 -12.36
C THR A 79 12.08 10.77 -11.28
N VAL A 80 11.75 12.05 -11.06
CA VAL A 80 10.66 12.46 -10.17
C VAL A 80 9.67 13.31 -10.97
N ASN A 81 8.44 12.84 -11.04
CA ASN A 81 7.32 13.51 -11.70
C ASN A 81 6.37 14.01 -10.62
N ILE A 82 6.15 15.32 -10.54
CA ILE A 82 5.34 15.96 -9.49
C ILE A 82 4.04 16.50 -10.10
N TRP A 83 2.95 15.80 -9.84
CA TRP A 83 1.60 16.11 -10.32
C TRP A 83 0.70 16.71 -9.25
N GLY A 84 1.11 16.63 -7.99
CA GLY A 84 0.36 17.11 -6.84
C GLY A 84 1.03 16.73 -5.53
N GLY A 85 0.29 16.89 -4.43
CA GLY A 85 0.77 16.57 -3.08
C GLY A 85 1.10 17.81 -2.25
N THR A 86 1.29 17.60 -0.95
CA THR A 86 1.61 18.68 -0.01
C THR A 86 2.99 18.44 0.61
N ILE A 87 3.88 19.41 0.46
CA ILE A 87 5.21 19.40 1.10
C ILE A 87 5.21 20.52 2.14
N VAL A 88 5.01 20.21 3.42
CA VAL A 88 4.85 21.24 4.48
C VAL A 88 6.03 21.29 5.42
N TYR A 89 6.84 22.36 5.29
CA TYR A 89 7.81 22.94 6.23
C TYR A 89 8.49 22.05 7.33
N PRO A 90 9.84 22.05 7.43
CA PRO A 90 10.81 22.63 6.48
C PRO A 90 11.23 21.56 5.46
N TYR A 91 10.45 21.33 4.41
CA TYR A 91 10.73 20.24 3.49
C TYR A 91 10.92 20.73 2.07
N TRP A 92 11.96 20.18 1.47
CA TRP A 92 12.65 20.67 0.31
C TRP A 92 12.90 19.50 -0.62
N ILE A 93 13.14 19.80 -1.89
CA ILE A 93 13.43 18.81 -2.93
C ILE A 93 14.91 18.94 -3.26
N ASP A 94 15.73 17.95 -2.89
CA ASP A 94 17.12 17.87 -3.32
C ASP A 94 17.20 17.22 -4.69
N VAL A 95 17.91 17.86 -5.60
CA VAL A 95 18.20 17.30 -6.91
C VAL A 95 19.70 17.20 -7.09
N ILE A 96 20.20 15.98 -6.91
CA ILE A 96 21.63 15.70 -6.88
C ILE A 96 22.17 15.51 -8.30
N ASN A 97 23.21 16.28 -8.61
CA ASN A 97 23.97 16.16 -9.84
C ASN A 97 25.30 15.44 -9.61
N TRP A 98 25.29 14.12 -9.40
CA TRP A 98 26.51 13.31 -9.48
C TRP A 98 26.26 11.79 -9.37
N PRO A 99 26.93 10.93 -10.16
CA PRO A 99 27.62 11.17 -11.43
C PRO A 99 26.66 11.24 -12.64
N VAL A 100 25.39 10.87 -12.45
CA VAL A 100 24.29 11.01 -13.40
C VAL A 100 23.22 11.84 -12.71
N ALA A 101 22.81 12.94 -13.33
CA ALA A 101 21.83 13.85 -12.76
C ALA A 101 20.43 13.20 -12.70
N ALA A 102 19.74 13.37 -11.58
CA ALA A 102 18.31 13.10 -11.51
C ALA A 102 17.54 14.07 -12.43
N THR A 103 16.37 13.64 -12.89
CA THR A 103 15.45 14.47 -13.66
C THR A 103 14.21 14.72 -12.82
N VAL A 104 13.84 15.99 -12.65
CA VAL A 104 12.61 16.37 -11.96
C VAL A 104 11.73 17.18 -12.90
N THR A 105 10.47 16.79 -13.01
CA THR A 105 9.44 17.49 -13.78
C THR A 105 8.30 17.88 -12.85
N VAL A 106 7.91 19.15 -12.87
CA VAL A 106 6.73 19.67 -12.18
C VAL A 106 5.64 19.92 -13.20
N TYR A 107 4.48 19.33 -12.96
CA TYR A 107 3.31 19.43 -13.82
C TYR A 107 2.29 20.39 -13.21
N GLY A 108 1.71 21.27 -14.02
CA GLY A 108 0.70 22.22 -13.57
C GLY A 108 0.69 23.53 -14.36
N THR A 109 -0.01 24.53 -13.84
CA THR A 109 -0.14 25.84 -14.45
C THR A 109 0.36 26.95 -13.53
N ASP A 110 0.37 28.18 -14.06
CA ASP A 110 0.63 29.40 -13.29
C ASP A 110 1.94 29.37 -12.49
N PHE A 111 2.99 28.79 -13.10
CA PHE A 111 4.33 28.74 -12.52
C PHE A 111 4.82 30.15 -12.18
N ALA A 112 5.37 30.32 -10.99
CA ALA A 112 5.98 31.56 -10.54
C ALA A 112 7.15 31.29 -9.59
N ASP A 113 8.11 32.19 -9.56
CA ASP A 113 9.23 32.19 -8.62
C ASP A 113 9.27 33.50 -7.83
N GLU A 114 10.41 33.83 -7.20
CA GLU A 114 10.50 35.06 -6.40
C GLU A 114 10.48 36.34 -7.26
N ASP A 115 10.83 36.23 -8.55
CA ASP A 115 10.82 37.31 -9.53
C ASP A 115 9.43 37.49 -10.18
N GLY A 116 8.56 36.48 -10.09
CA GLY A 116 7.16 36.54 -10.47
C GLY A 116 6.75 35.42 -11.43
N PRO A 117 5.72 35.65 -12.27
CA PRO A 117 5.23 34.60 -13.17
C PRO A 117 6.27 34.16 -14.20
N ILE A 118 6.49 32.86 -14.27
CA ILE A 118 7.35 32.22 -15.27
C ILE A 118 6.56 32.13 -16.60
N PRO A 119 7.14 32.54 -17.75
CA PRO A 119 6.46 32.48 -19.03
C PRO A 119 6.02 31.06 -19.40
N THR A 120 4.79 30.88 -19.90
CA THR A 120 4.26 29.56 -20.30
C THR A 120 5.02 28.89 -21.45
N THR A 121 5.88 29.63 -22.16
CA THR A 121 6.78 29.08 -23.19
C THR A 121 8.06 28.48 -22.61
N GLN A 122 8.35 28.72 -21.33
CA GLN A 122 9.54 28.24 -20.65
C GLN A 122 9.28 26.83 -20.11
N THR A 123 10.08 25.86 -20.58
CA THR A 123 9.94 24.43 -20.22
C THR A 123 10.95 23.97 -19.18
N GLN A 124 11.81 24.87 -18.72
CA GLN A 124 12.86 24.60 -17.74
C GLN A 124 13.05 25.82 -16.83
N TRP A 125 13.22 25.58 -15.54
CA TRP A 125 13.52 26.60 -14.54
C TRP A 125 14.65 26.10 -13.65
N THR A 126 15.56 26.98 -13.25
CA THR A 126 16.70 26.61 -12.38
C THR A 126 16.68 27.55 -11.19
N PRO A 127 16.67 27.04 -9.95
CA PRO A 127 16.72 27.88 -8.76
C PRO A 127 17.89 28.87 -8.78
N ASP A 128 17.62 30.16 -8.58
CA ASP A 128 18.70 31.14 -8.41
C ASP A 128 19.48 30.84 -7.12
N GLY A 129 20.80 31.06 -7.16
CA GLY A 129 21.69 30.72 -6.05
C GLY A 129 21.75 29.24 -5.67
N GLY A 130 21.11 28.35 -6.44
CA GLY A 130 21.02 26.92 -6.17
C GLY A 130 19.92 26.51 -5.18
N SER A 131 19.10 27.46 -4.71
CA SER A 131 17.92 27.16 -3.89
C SER A 131 16.89 28.28 -3.94
N GLU A 132 15.67 27.92 -4.33
CA GLU A 132 14.58 28.87 -4.59
C GLU A 132 13.22 28.15 -4.50
N ILE A 133 12.16 28.93 -4.28
CA ILE A 133 10.77 28.43 -4.25
C ILE A 133 10.15 28.54 -5.63
N LEU A 134 9.64 27.42 -6.13
CA LEU A 134 8.74 27.37 -7.27
C LEU A 134 7.29 27.31 -6.75
N THR A 135 6.46 28.24 -7.19
CA THR A 135 5.00 28.21 -7.02
C THR A 135 4.37 27.56 -8.24
N VAL A 136 3.40 26.66 -8.02
CA VAL A 136 2.66 25.97 -9.09
C VAL A 136 1.18 25.79 -8.71
N GLN A 137 0.28 25.93 -9.67
CA GLN A 137 -1.11 25.49 -9.55
C GLN A 137 -1.26 24.09 -10.15
N PHE A 138 -1.47 23.08 -9.32
CA PHE A 138 -1.75 21.72 -9.81
C PHE A 138 -3.13 21.64 -10.45
N THR A 139 -3.29 20.73 -11.42
CA THR A 139 -4.53 20.53 -12.18
C THR A 139 -4.92 19.05 -12.25
N ASN A 140 -6.22 18.77 -12.33
CA ASN A 140 -6.74 17.42 -12.55
C ASN A 140 -6.60 16.97 -14.01
N GLU A 141 -7.06 15.76 -14.33
CA GLU A 141 -7.11 15.20 -15.69
C GLU A 141 -7.86 16.07 -16.71
N ASN A 142 -8.79 16.92 -16.25
CA ASN A 142 -9.58 17.83 -17.09
C ASN A 142 -8.90 19.20 -17.26
N GLY A 143 -7.76 19.42 -16.60
CA GLY A 143 -7.07 20.72 -16.56
C GLY A 143 -7.65 21.72 -15.56
N ASP A 144 -8.56 21.29 -14.68
CA ASP A 144 -9.12 22.16 -13.65
C ASP A 144 -8.17 22.27 -12.45
N PRO A 145 -8.02 23.45 -11.82
CA PRO A 145 -7.18 23.63 -10.63
C PRO A 145 -7.55 22.70 -9.46
N ILE A 146 -6.54 22.06 -8.86
CA ILE A 146 -6.64 21.29 -7.62
C ILE A 146 -6.09 22.13 -6.47
N GLY A 147 -6.97 22.53 -5.54
CA GLY A 147 -6.58 23.27 -4.34
C GLY A 147 -5.99 24.65 -4.62
N ASP A 148 -5.35 25.23 -3.60
CA ASP A 148 -4.61 26.48 -3.72
C ASP A 148 -3.21 26.23 -4.34
N PRO A 149 -2.56 27.26 -4.93
CA PRO A 149 -1.19 27.15 -5.42
C PRO A 149 -0.23 26.61 -4.36
N CYS A 150 0.67 25.71 -4.78
CA CYS A 150 1.62 25.03 -3.92
C CYS A 150 3.02 25.63 -4.08
N ASN A 151 3.74 25.79 -2.96
CA ASN A 151 5.12 26.26 -2.93
C ASN A 151 6.06 25.07 -2.73
N LEU A 152 6.98 24.89 -3.66
CA LEU A 152 7.99 23.83 -3.66
C LEU A 152 9.38 24.45 -3.50
N LEU A 153 10.04 24.19 -2.37
CA LEU A 153 11.42 24.63 -2.17
C LEU A 153 12.38 23.64 -2.82
N PHE A 154 13.10 24.08 -3.85
CA PHE A 154 14.13 23.28 -4.52
C PHE A 154 15.53 23.61 -4.00
N HIS A 155 16.39 22.60 -3.90
CA HIS A 155 17.84 22.74 -3.85
C HIS A 155 18.38 22.03 -5.08
N SER A 156 18.73 22.81 -6.09
CA SER A 156 19.20 22.28 -7.36
C SER A 156 20.09 23.28 -8.06
N THR A 157 21.18 22.77 -8.63
CA THR A 157 22.02 23.52 -9.58
C THR A 157 21.76 23.10 -11.03
N ILE A 158 20.78 22.20 -11.24
CA ILE A 158 20.35 21.73 -12.55
C ILE A 158 18.90 22.15 -12.83
N PRO A 159 18.50 22.22 -14.11
CA PRO A 159 17.14 22.60 -14.45
C PRO A 159 16.09 21.61 -13.94
N ILE A 160 15.01 22.16 -13.41
CA ILE A 160 13.72 21.50 -13.18
C ILE A 160 12.87 21.70 -14.43
N TYR A 161 12.28 20.63 -14.95
CA TYR A 161 11.39 20.70 -16.10
C TYR A 161 10.00 21.16 -15.67
N LEU A 162 9.40 22.02 -16.48
CA LEU A 162 8.05 22.53 -16.28
C LEU A 162 7.17 22.04 -17.42
N ASP A 163 6.04 21.43 -17.09
CA ASP A 163 5.09 20.92 -18.08
C ASP A 163 3.65 21.32 -17.72
N SER A 164 3.06 22.18 -18.54
CA SER A 164 1.67 22.63 -18.38
C SER A 164 0.67 21.87 -19.24
N THR A 165 1.12 20.80 -19.90
CA THR A 165 0.35 20.02 -20.87
C THR A 165 0.16 18.58 -20.45
N GLY A 166 1.05 18.06 -19.60
CA GLY A 166 0.86 16.77 -18.97
C GLY A 166 -0.45 16.73 -18.19
N THR A 167 -1.16 15.62 -18.31
CA THR A 167 -2.22 15.24 -17.38
C THR A 167 -1.64 14.28 -16.36
N PRO A 168 -2.07 14.34 -15.08
CA PRO A 168 -1.69 13.34 -14.10
C PRO A 168 -1.82 11.94 -14.69
N PRO A 169 -0.90 11.02 -14.41
CA PRO A 169 -1.09 9.65 -14.82
C PRO A 169 -2.49 9.21 -14.36
N PRO A 170 -3.23 8.44 -15.18
CA PRO A 170 -4.47 7.85 -14.71
C PRO A 170 -4.19 7.14 -13.39
N ASP A 171 -5.17 7.13 -12.48
CA ASP A 171 -5.10 6.53 -11.13
C ASP A 171 -4.04 5.42 -11.07
N PRO A 172 -3.18 5.40 -10.01
CA PRO A 172 -2.02 4.53 -9.93
C PRO A 172 -2.36 3.19 -10.56
N PRO A 173 -1.59 2.70 -11.56
CA PRO A 173 -1.92 1.47 -12.25
C PRO A 173 -2.29 0.45 -11.18
N PRO A 174 -3.45 -0.23 -11.33
CA PRO A 174 -3.96 -1.10 -10.28
C PRO A 174 -2.80 -1.97 -9.79
N PRO A 175 -2.62 -2.11 -8.47
CA PRO A 175 -1.47 -2.82 -7.91
C PRO A 175 -1.30 -4.14 -8.67
N PRO A 176 -0.05 -4.53 -9.00
CA PRO A 176 0.18 -5.69 -9.82
C PRO A 176 -0.49 -6.91 -9.19
N ILE A 177 -1.46 -7.49 -9.90
CA ILE A 177 -2.14 -8.71 -9.48
C ILE A 177 -1.20 -9.88 -9.80
N CYS A 178 -0.86 -10.66 -8.78
CA CYS A 178 -0.16 -11.92 -8.95
C CYS A 178 -1.18 -13.01 -9.31
N TYR A 179 -1.10 -13.54 -10.53
CA TYR A 179 -1.96 -14.66 -10.93
C TYR A 179 -1.44 -15.95 -10.30
N VAL A 180 -2.33 -16.65 -9.60
CA VAL A 180 -2.02 -17.90 -8.91
C VAL A 180 -2.82 -19.05 -9.50
N VAL A 181 -2.25 -20.24 -9.48
CA VAL A 181 -2.96 -21.46 -9.85
C VAL A 181 -3.80 -21.91 -8.66
N ILE A 182 -5.07 -22.20 -8.90
CA ILE A 182 -5.97 -22.72 -7.88
C ILE A 182 -6.66 -23.98 -8.38
N ASP A 183 -7.06 -24.83 -7.44
CA ASP A 183 -7.88 -26.02 -7.70
C ASP A 183 -9.04 -26.05 -6.69
N ILE A 184 -10.27 -25.88 -7.19
CA ILE A 184 -11.48 -25.99 -6.38
C ILE A 184 -11.82 -27.47 -6.26
N LYS A 185 -11.98 -27.97 -5.05
CA LYS A 185 -12.26 -29.39 -4.78
C LYS A 185 -11.21 -30.34 -5.39
N PRO A 186 -9.95 -30.26 -4.93
CA PRO A 186 -8.87 -31.07 -5.50
C PRO A 186 -9.18 -32.57 -5.58
N GLY A 187 -8.82 -33.16 -6.71
CA GLY A 187 -9.14 -34.56 -7.06
C GLY A 187 -10.52 -34.76 -7.68
N SER A 188 -11.24 -33.69 -8.02
CA SER A 188 -12.48 -33.69 -8.80
C SER A 188 -12.26 -32.89 -10.08
N ASP A 189 -12.78 -33.37 -11.21
CA ASP A 189 -12.93 -32.56 -12.43
C ASP A 189 -14.07 -33.18 -13.27
N PRO A 190 -15.19 -32.47 -13.51
CA PRO A 190 -15.48 -31.10 -13.06
C PRO A 190 -15.72 -31.00 -11.55
N ASN A 191 -15.77 -29.77 -11.03
CA ASN A 191 -15.96 -29.46 -9.62
C ASN A 191 -17.44 -29.21 -9.29
N PRO A 192 -18.24 -30.23 -8.89
CA PRO A 192 -19.65 -30.00 -8.61
C PRO A 192 -19.81 -29.26 -7.28
N ILE A 193 -20.50 -28.12 -7.33
CA ILE A 193 -20.85 -27.28 -6.18
C ILE A 193 -22.37 -27.21 -6.07
N ASN A 194 -22.86 -27.37 -4.84
CA ASN A 194 -24.25 -27.10 -4.48
C ASN A 194 -24.29 -25.86 -3.57
N PRO A 195 -24.59 -24.66 -4.09
CA PRO A 195 -24.70 -23.44 -3.29
C PRO A 195 -25.77 -23.52 -2.18
N GLY A 196 -26.75 -24.42 -2.30
CA GLY A 196 -27.74 -24.69 -1.26
C GLY A 196 -27.27 -25.66 -0.17
N SER A 197 -26.03 -26.13 -0.23
CA SER A 197 -25.46 -26.99 0.81
C SER A 197 -24.87 -26.14 1.94
N ASN A 198 -25.16 -26.52 3.19
CA ASN A 198 -24.51 -25.94 4.38
C ASN A 198 -23.12 -26.57 4.61
N GLY A 199 -22.39 -26.81 3.52
CA GLY A 199 -21.11 -27.50 3.49
C GLY A 199 -19.94 -26.55 3.37
N LEU A 200 -18.74 -27.14 3.35
CA LEU A 200 -17.50 -26.46 3.02
C LEU A 200 -16.98 -26.98 1.69
N VAL A 201 -16.43 -26.09 0.86
CA VAL A 201 -15.68 -26.43 -0.34
C VAL A 201 -14.19 -26.32 -0.05
N PRO A 202 -13.41 -27.40 -0.21
CA PRO A 202 -11.95 -27.31 -0.18
C PRO A 202 -11.45 -26.58 -1.43
N VAL A 203 -10.49 -25.66 -1.28
CA VAL A 203 -9.81 -25.00 -2.40
C VAL A 203 -8.32 -24.95 -2.11
N ALA A 204 -7.49 -25.33 -3.07
CA ALA A 204 -6.05 -25.19 -2.98
C ALA A 204 -5.58 -23.98 -3.79
N ILE A 205 -4.64 -23.21 -3.23
CA ILE A 205 -3.76 -22.31 -4.00
C ILE A 205 -2.43 -23.04 -4.11
N LEU A 206 -2.01 -23.35 -5.33
CA LEU A 206 -0.82 -24.16 -5.55
C LEU A 206 0.45 -23.33 -5.45
N THR A 207 1.47 -23.91 -4.83
CA THR A 207 2.83 -23.42 -4.93
C THR A 207 3.38 -23.78 -6.32
N THR A 208 4.21 -22.91 -6.88
CA THR A 208 4.84 -23.11 -8.19
C THR A 208 6.26 -22.53 -8.15
N ASP A 209 7.03 -22.77 -9.21
CA ASP A 209 8.34 -22.14 -9.40
C ASP A 209 8.30 -20.60 -9.31
N GLU A 210 7.13 -19.98 -9.57
CA GLU A 210 6.94 -18.53 -9.62
C GLU A 210 6.19 -17.97 -8.41
N PHE A 211 5.59 -18.82 -7.56
CA PHE A 211 4.73 -18.37 -6.46
C PHE A 211 4.76 -19.32 -5.26
N ASP A 212 4.95 -18.77 -4.05
CA ASP A 212 4.92 -19.51 -2.78
C ASP A 212 3.58 -19.28 -2.06
N ALA A 213 2.73 -20.32 -2.02
CA ALA A 213 1.39 -20.23 -1.44
C ALA A 213 1.39 -19.96 0.07
N SER A 214 2.51 -20.21 0.77
CA SER A 214 2.65 -19.91 2.21
C SER A 214 2.71 -18.42 2.52
N THR A 215 2.90 -17.57 1.50
CA THR A 215 2.95 -16.12 1.63
C THR A 215 1.57 -15.46 1.69
N VAL A 216 0.51 -16.18 1.32
CA VAL A 216 -0.87 -15.69 1.29
C VAL A 216 -1.41 -15.52 2.71
N ASP A 217 -2.10 -14.41 2.98
CA ASP A 217 -2.88 -14.22 4.20
C ASP A 217 -4.29 -14.82 4.01
N PRO A 218 -4.60 -15.98 4.64
CA PRO A 218 -5.88 -16.65 4.41
C PRO A 218 -7.08 -15.85 4.92
N SER A 219 -6.88 -14.85 5.78
CA SER A 219 -7.97 -14.00 6.27
C SER A 219 -8.47 -12.97 5.26
N THR A 220 -7.71 -12.79 4.18
CA THR A 220 -8.05 -11.87 3.08
C THR A 220 -8.61 -12.59 1.86
N VAL A 221 -8.54 -13.92 1.84
CA VAL A 221 -8.91 -14.72 0.68
C VAL A 221 -10.43 -14.83 0.59
N THR A 222 -10.96 -14.57 -0.61
CA THR A 222 -12.36 -14.79 -0.96
C THR A 222 -12.46 -15.64 -2.22
N LEU A 223 -13.50 -16.46 -2.32
CA LEU A 223 -13.82 -17.28 -3.48
C LEU A 223 -15.27 -17.06 -3.87
N ALA A 224 -15.54 -16.57 -5.08
CA ALA A 224 -16.90 -16.20 -5.50
C ALA A 224 -17.62 -15.28 -4.48
N GLY A 225 -16.86 -14.38 -3.84
CA GLY A 225 -17.35 -13.47 -2.80
C GLY A 225 -17.51 -14.07 -1.40
N ALA A 226 -17.18 -15.35 -1.20
CA ALA A 226 -17.22 -16.03 0.10
C ALA A 226 -15.87 -16.03 0.81
N ASP A 227 -15.84 -15.66 2.08
CA ASP A 227 -14.64 -15.70 2.93
C ASP A 227 -14.22 -17.14 3.27
N VAL A 228 -12.95 -17.31 3.63
CA VAL A 228 -12.46 -18.57 4.22
C VAL A 228 -13.15 -18.80 5.57
N ALA A 229 -13.73 -19.99 5.74
CA ALA A 229 -14.46 -20.38 6.94
C ALA A 229 -13.57 -20.32 8.19
N VAL A 230 -14.16 -19.98 9.33
CA VAL A 230 -13.45 -19.84 10.61
C VAL A 230 -13.88 -20.93 11.58
N ARG A 231 -12.92 -21.54 12.29
CA ARG A 231 -13.21 -22.62 13.25
C ARG A 231 -13.16 -22.14 14.71
N GLY A 232 -14.31 -22.20 15.39
CA GLY A 232 -14.41 -22.02 16.84
C GLY A 232 -14.32 -20.55 17.28
N LYS A 233 -13.96 -20.31 18.55
CA LYS A 233 -13.91 -18.95 19.16
C LYS A 233 -12.58 -18.22 18.97
N SER A 234 -11.68 -18.77 18.15
CA SER A 234 -10.29 -18.30 18.05
C SER A 234 -10.00 -17.48 16.80
N ASP A 235 -11.04 -17.08 16.04
CA ASP A 235 -10.93 -16.29 14.80
C ASP A 235 -9.87 -16.83 13.81
N LYS A 236 -9.62 -18.15 13.86
CA LYS A 236 -8.62 -18.81 13.01
C LYS A 236 -9.31 -19.37 11.78
N THR A 237 -8.90 -18.87 10.62
CA THR A 237 -9.30 -19.38 9.31
C THR A 237 -8.99 -20.87 9.16
N MET A 238 -9.85 -21.58 8.45
CA MET A 238 -9.72 -23.00 8.13
C MET A 238 -8.77 -23.18 6.95
N ALA A 239 -7.53 -22.76 7.17
CA ALA A 239 -6.42 -22.86 6.25
C ALA A 239 -5.33 -23.80 6.81
N ARG A 240 -4.65 -24.53 5.92
CA ARG A 240 -3.47 -25.33 6.25
C ARG A 240 -2.54 -25.44 5.04
N LEU A 241 -1.26 -25.64 5.32
CA LEU A 241 -0.27 -25.99 4.30
C LEU A 241 -0.18 -27.51 4.19
N GLU A 242 -0.26 -28.02 2.96
CA GLU A 242 -0.06 -29.42 2.61
C GLU A 242 0.22 -29.56 1.12
N ASP A 243 1.04 -30.55 0.74
CA ASP A 243 1.22 -30.99 -0.66
C ASP A 243 -0.09 -31.60 -1.21
N VAL A 244 -0.82 -30.85 -2.04
CA VAL A 244 -2.15 -31.22 -2.55
C VAL A 244 -2.04 -32.00 -3.85
N ASP A 245 -1.11 -31.61 -4.73
CA ASP A 245 -0.98 -32.20 -6.07
C ASP A 245 0.11 -33.29 -6.18
N GLY A 246 0.93 -33.44 -5.15
CA GLY A 246 1.94 -34.48 -5.01
C GLY A 246 3.28 -34.15 -5.67
N ASP A 247 3.56 -32.87 -5.96
CA ASP A 247 4.80 -32.44 -6.59
C ASP A 247 5.97 -32.24 -5.60
N GLY A 248 5.66 -32.18 -4.31
CA GLY A 248 6.61 -32.14 -3.20
C GLY A 248 6.87 -30.75 -2.61
N ASP A 249 6.15 -29.72 -3.03
CA ASP A 249 6.01 -28.48 -2.28
C ASP A 249 4.68 -28.42 -1.49
N ASP A 250 4.57 -27.48 -0.54
CA ASP A 250 3.37 -27.34 0.29
C ASP A 250 2.46 -26.27 -0.33
N ASP A 251 1.21 -26.63 -0.61
CA ASP A 251 0.15 -25.74 -1.11
C ASP A 251 -0.69 -25.16 0.01
N LEU A 252 -1.42 -24.07 -0.26
CA LEU A 252 -2.38 -23.51 0.69
C LEU A 252 -3.77 -24.09 0.47
N MET A 253 -4.16 -25.02 1.34
CA MET A 253 -5.50 -25.60 1.39
C MET A 253 -6.44 -24.78 2.28
N LEU A 254 -7.53 -24.31 1.70
CA LEU A 254 -8.58 -23.50 2.31
C LEU A 254 -9.90 -24.27 2.42
N GLN A 255 -10.80 -23.80 3.28
CA GLN A 255 -12.18 -24.27 3.37
C GLN A 255 -13.09 -23.06 3.30
N VAL A 256 -13.97 -23.03 2.30
CA VAL A 256 -14.87 -21.90 2.04
C VAL A 256 -16.32 -22.34 2.28
N ASP A 257 -17.12 -21.49 2.91
CA ASP A 257 -18.54 -21.74 3.15
C ASP A 257 -19.33 -21.68 1.84
N THR A 258 -19.87 -22.83 1.41
CA THR A 258 -20.52 -22.96 0.10
C THR A 258 -21.74 -22.04 -0.05
N GLU A 259 -22.49 -21.83 1.04
CA GLU A 259 -23.71 -21.02 1.05
C GLU A 259 -23.45 -19.51 0.87
N SER A 260 -22.22 -19.07 1.13
CA SER A 260 -21.81 -17.68 0.99
C SER A 260 -21.30 -17.36 -0.42
N MET A 261 -21.08 -18.38 -1.26
CA MET A 261 -20.63 -18.21 -2.64
C MET A 261 -21.78 -17.70 -3.51
N ALA A 262 -21.61 -16.53 -4.11
CA ALA A 262 -22.66 -15.87 -4.90
C ALA A 262 -22.20 -15.47 -6.31
N GLU A 263 -20.89 -15.37 -6.54
CA GLU A 263 -20.32 -14.80 -7.76
C GLU A 263 -19.79 -15.89 -8.69
N PHE A 264 -20.65 -16.37 -9.59
CA PHE A 264 -20.30 -17.34 -10.63
C PHE A 264 -20.35 -16.67 -12.00
N GLY A 265 -19.24 -16.73 -12.72
CA GLY A 265 -19.13 -16.25 -14.09
C GLY A 265 -19.85 -17.13 -15.10
N GLU A 266 -19.86 -16.69 -16.36
CA GLU A 266 -20.43 -17.47 -17.46
C GLU A 266 -19.72 -18.82 -17.59
N GLY A 267 -20.48 -19.91 -17.74
CA GLY A 267 -19.91 -21.25 -17.84
C GLY A 267 -19.43 -21.87 -16.53
N GLY A 268 -19.69 -21.22 -15.38
CA GLY A 268 -19.29 -21.73 -14.06
C GLY A 268 -17.89 -21.31 -13.63
N GLU A 269 -17.35 -20.24 -14.23
CA GLU A 269 -16.10 -19.63 -13.79
C GLU A 269 -16.21 -19.12 -12.35
N VAL A 270 -15.19 -19.37 -11.55
CA VAL A 270 -15.07 -18.91 -10.17
C VAL A 270 -13.71 -18.24 -10.00
N ILE A 271 -13.74 -17.02 -9.46
CA ILE A 271 -12.54 -16.24 -9.18
C ILE A 271 -12.24 -16.31 -7.68
N LEU A 272 -10.98 -16.58 -7.36
CA LEU A 272 -10.40 -16.41 -6.04
C LEU A 272 -9.61 -15.11 -6.02
N THR A 273 -9.79 -14.29 -4.98
CA THR A 273 -8.96 -13.10 -4.73
C THR A 273 -8.40 -13.13 -3.31
N GLY A 274 -7.33 -12.40 -3.05
CA GLY A 274 -6.76 -12.25 -1.71
C GLY A 274 -5.51 -11.40 -1.73
N TYR A 275 -4.78 -11.39 -0.61
CA TYR A 275 -3.50 -10.70 -0.48
C TYR A 275 -2.44 -11.59 0.16
N THR A 276 -1.18 -11.36 -0.19
CA THR A 276 -0.06 -11.82 0.63
C THR A 276 0.04 -11.02 1.92
N TYR A 277 0.73 -11.58 2.93
CA TYR A 277 0.92 -10.89 4.20
C TYR A 277 1.53 -9.49 4.02
N GLU A 278 1.04 -8.52 4.80
CA GLU A 278 1.55 -7.14 4.83
C GLU A 278 3.08 -7.07 5.00
N ALA A 279 3.64 -7.95 5.84
CA ALA A 279 5.08 -8.02 6.09
C ALA A 279 5.92 -8.46 4.86
N LEU A 280 5.26 -8.99 3.83
CA LEU A 280 5.84 -9.43 2.56
C LEU A 280 5.53 -8.47 1.41
N GLY A 281 4.96 -7.29 1.70
CA GLY A 281 4.69 -6.24 0.71
C GLY A 281 3.25 -6.17 0.22
N LYS A 282 2.34 -6.98 0.76
CA LYS A 282 0.89 -6.97 0.45
C LYS A 282 0.58 -6.91 -1.06
N VAL A 283 0.73 -8.04 -1.72
CA VAL A 283 0.44 -8.18 -3.15
C VAL A 283 -0.95 -8.78 -3.31
N GLU A 284 -1.79 -8.20 -4.17
CA GLU A 284 -3.08 -8.78 -4.53
C GLU A 284 -2.86 -10.05 -5.37
N ILE A 285 -3.59 -11.11 -5.05
CA ILE A 285 -3.56 -12.37 -5.80
C ILE A 285 -4.90 -12.62 -6.46
N GLN A 286 -4.88 -13.25 -7.64
CA GLN A 286 -6.08 -13.72 -8.31
C GLN A 286 -5.88 -15.11 -8.91
N GLY A 287 -6.80 -16.02 -8.62
CA GLY A 287 -6.88 -17.35 -9.22
C GLY A 287 -8.20 -17.57 -9.93
N THR A 288 -8.24 -18.51 -10.87
CA THR A 288 -9.47 -18.88 -11.58
C THR A 288 -9.56 -20.38 -11.78
N ASP A 289 -10.74 -20.92 -11.54
CA ASP A 289 -11.11 -22.31 -11.82
C ASP A 289 -12.61 -22.42 -12.16
N TYR A 290 -13.08 -23.58 -12.60
CA TYR A 290 -14.42 -23.80 -13.11
C TYR A 290 -15.19 -24.84 -12.30
N VAL A 291 -16.48 -24.58 -12.10
CA VAL A 291 -17.38 -25.43 -11.33
C VAL A 291 -18.63 -25.80 -12.12
N ILE A 292 -19.28 -26.90 -11.75
CA ILE A 292 -20.63 -27.22 -12.20
C ILE A 292 -21.59 -27.01 -11.04
N ILE A 293 -22.53 -26.08 -11.22
CA ILE A 293 -23.58 -25.84 -10.23
C ILE A 293 -24.61 -26.97 -10.33
N VAL A 294 -24.78 -27.70 -9.24
CA VAL A 294 -25.77 -28.78 -9.12
C VAL A 294 -26.94 -28.35 -8.20
N PRO A 295 -28.17 -28.86 -8.44
CA PRO A 295 -29.33 -28.50 -7.62
C PRO A 295 -29.20 -28.91 -6.15
N PRO A 296 -29.91 -28.23 -5.22
CA PRO A 296 -30.08 -28.71 -3.86
C PRO A 296 -30.82 -30.06 -3.85
N GLU A 297 -30.39 -30.98 -2.97
CA GLU A 297 -31.13 -32.22 -2.67
C GLU A 297 -32.38 -31.95 -1.82
#